data_AF-A0A8B6G3N9-F1
#
_entry.id   AF-A0A8B6G3N9-F1
#
_cell.length_a   1.000
_cell.length_b   1.000
_cell.length_c   1.000
_cell.angle_alpha   90.00
_cell.angle_beta   90.00
_cell.angle_gamma   90.00
#
_symmetry.space_group_name_H-M   'P 1'
#
loop_
_entity.id
_entity.type
_entity.pdbx_description
1 polymer ?
#
loop_
_entity_poly.entity_id
_entity_poly.type
_entity_poly.pdbx_seq_one_letter_code
_entity_poly.pdbx_strand_id
1 'polypeptide(L)'
;MNAAIEVIDTEYITILRLPASYLQWLWSNRDCHVLSDINFALVDSQIQVDLAGILKQFESSEAYLEGLENHLDRTRDQHVDTTMIDWINLNEGSTFLAKVQIRIGELMQTNDIQIVPRLIELIKLYVCTTFLKSTIMLRVCCIAQTMDSKSLIVSGIKNVINKEQQSDRKFFKCFEQPTYNRAVFFACFNPSENDLIVSFAKSRGVQFQSLRDELDGKHFALRPQKWPMYWAIMSCNPWGTIWSTQSPYDRKSLYFDFQSLSEKDNYFLVKSFQWKTWYMFMKDTASLRGKEGKPGADGEWKIIKFEDGRYMMCTREWPGKFAYMKDAMLGEVVADYGDRGNAGHWIFEK
;
A
#
# COMPACT_ATOMS: atom_id res chain seq x y z
N MET A 1 15.55 7.07 -5.44
CA MET A 1 15.17 5.93 -4.58
C MET A 1 14.78 4.69 -5.38
N ASN A 2 13.92 4.78 -6.40
CA ASN A 2 13.51 3.64 -7.24
C ASN A 2 14.68 2.87 -7.89
N ALA A 3 15.70 3.57 -8.39
CA ALA A 3 16.92 2.94 -8.93
C ALA A 3 17.73 2.14 -7.89
N ALA A 4 17.68 2.51 -6.61
CA ALA A 4 18.37 1.78 -5.55
C ALA A 4 17.55 0.57 -5.04
N ILE A 5 16.22 0.57 -5.25
CA ILE A 5 15.35 -0.56 -4.93
C ILE A 5 15.48 -1.63 -6.02
N GLU A 6 15.58 -1.26 -7.30
CA GLU A 6 15.81 -2.20 -8.41
C GLU A 6 17.17 -2.92 -8.34
N VAL A 7 18.22 -2.22 -7.92
CA VAL A 7 19.56 -2.81 -7.72
C VAL A 7 19.58 -3.84 -6.58
N ILE A 8 18.59 -3.81 -5.68
CA ILE A 8 18.50 -4.74 -4.55
C ILE A 8 17.85 -6.08 -4.94
N ASP A 9 17.06 -6.12 -6.02
CA ASP A 9 16.16 -7.25 -6.30
C ASP A 9 16.69 -8.25 -7.34
N THR A 10 17.64 -7.84 -8.20
CA THR A 10 18.25 -8.73 -9.19
C THR A 10 19.53 -9.32 -8.63
N GLU A 11 19.38 -10.46 -7.95
CA GLU A 11 20.44 -11.22 -7.28
C GLU A 11 21.15 -10.44 -6.15
N TYR A 12 20.65 -10.58 -4.92
CA TYR A 12 21.39 -10.24 -3.69
C TYR A 12 22.81 -10.86 -3.63
N ILE A 13 23.08 -11.91 -4.41
CA ILE A 13 24.41 -12.53 -4.60
C ILE A 13 25.35 -11.61 -5.41
N THR A 14 24.81 -10.78 -6.29
CA THR A 14 25.56 -9.84 -7.14
C THR A 14 25.83 -8.52 -6.42
N ILE A 15 24.97 -8.12 -5.48
CA ILE A 15 25.22 -7.00 -4.53
C ILE A 15 26.39 -7.30 -3.59
N LEU A 16 26.54 -8.56 -3.18
CA LEU A 16 27.70 -9.04 -2.40
C LEU A 16 29.01 -9.03 -3.20
N ARG A 17 28.98 -8.66 -4.48
CA ARG A 17 30.17 -8.41 -5.31
C ARG A 17 30.37 -6.94 -5.66
N LEU A 18 29.51 -6.05 -5.14
CA LEU A 18 29.72 -4.62 -5.34
C LEU A 18 30.92 -4.17 -4.51
N PRO A 19 31.87 -3.44 -5.10
CA PRO A 19 33.00 -2.90 -4.37
C PRO A 19 32.51 -2.08 -3.17
N ALA A 20 33.24 -2.09 -2.05
CA ALA A 20 32.93 -1.27 -0.87
C ALA A 20 32.68 0.20 -1.24
N SER A 21 33.38 0.73 -2.25
CA SER A 21 33.20 2.07 -2.81
C SER A 21 31.80 2.34 -3.41
N TYR A 22 31.07 1.31 -3.86
CA TYR A 22 29.71 1.45 -4.39
C TYR A 22 28.65 1.48 -3.26
N LEU A 23 28.85 0.67 -2.21
CA LEU A 23 28.04 0.76 -0.98
C LEU A 23 28.30 2.08 -0.26
N GLN A 24 29.55 2.54 -0.24
CA GLN A 24 29.94 3.86 0.22
C GLN A 24 29.29 4.96 -0.64
N TRP A 25 29.28 4.85 -1.97
CA TRP A 25 28.55 5.79 -2.85
C TRP A 25 27.03 5.81 -2.61
N LEU A 26 26.41 4.67 -2.32
CA LEU A 26 24.98 4.56 -1.97
C LEU A 26 24.64 5.31 -0.67
N TRP A 27 25.62 5.51 0.20
CA TRP A 27 25.50 6.24 1.46
C TRP A 27 25.99 7.67 1.41
N SER A 28 27.13 7.94 0.77
CA SER A 28 27.67 9.30 0.61
C SER A 28 26.77 10.19 -0.25
N ASN A 29 25.86 9.61 -1.05
CA ASN A 29 24.79 10.34 -1.75
C ASN A 29 23.44 10.30 -1.03
N ARG A 30 23.37 9.76 0.19
CA ARG A 30 22.19 9.75 1.04
C ARG A 30 22.57 10.22 2.43
N ASP A 31 22.57 11.54 2.61
CA ASP A 31 22.05 12.08 3.86
C ASP A 31 20.70 11.41 4.17
N CYS A 32 20.23 11.49 5.42
CA CYS A 32 18.93 11.01 5.91
C CYS A 32 17.67 11.53 5.16
N HIS A 33 17.79 12.00 3.91
CA HIS A 33 16.75 12.24 2.91
C HIS A 33 15.79 11.06 2.72
N VAL A 34 16.14 9.83 3.12
CA VAL A 34 15.17 8.72 3.09
C VAL A 34 13.95 9.03 4.00
N LEU A 35 14.13 9.87 5.02
CA LEU A 35 13.06 10.33 5.90
C LEU A 35 12.51 11.71 5.54
N SER A 36 13.09 12.44 4.56
CA SER A 36 12.64 13.80 4.23
C SER A 36 11.24 13.85 3.62
N ASP A 37 10.80 12.73 3.03
CA ASP A 37 9.48 12.59 2.42
C ASP A 37 8.39 12.21 3.45
N ILE A 38 8.75 12.10 4.73
CA ILE A 38 7.83 11.79 5.83
C ILE A 38 7.34 13.09 6.46
N ASN A 39 6.02 13.25 6.52
CA ASN A 39 5.40 14.32 7.27
C ASN A 39 5.33 13.95 8.76
N PHE A 40 6.38 14.27 9.51
CA PHE A 40 6.46 14.00 10.94
C PHE A 40 5.37 14.66 11.78
N ALA A 41 4.71 15.73 11.31
CA ALA A 41 3.58 16.32 12.02
C ALA A 41 2.39 15.35 12.17
N LEU A 42 2.31 14.33 11.32
CA LEU A 42 1.29 13.30 11.36
C LEU A 42 1.71 12.05 12.17
N VAL A 43 2.98 11.93 12.55
CA VAL A 43 3.51 10.78 13.28
C VAL A 43 3.39 10.99 14.80
N ASP A 44 3.11 9.93 15.55
CA ASP A 44 2.95 9.96 17.01
C ASP A 44 4.21 10.50 17.68
N SER A 45 4.07 11.45 18.61
CA SER A 45 5.22 12.06 19.31
C SER A 45 6.13 11.02 19.97
N GLN A 46 5.55 9.98 20.57
CA GLN A 46 6.33 8.88 21.16
C GLN A 46 7.12 8.10 20.10
N ILE A 47 6.53 7.85 18.92
CA ILE A 47 7.23 7.18 17.80
C ILE A 47 8.36 8.07 17.29
N GLN A 48 8.17 9.39 17.24
CA GLN A 48 9.23 10.32 16.86
C GLN A 48 10.41 10.32 17.85
N VAL A 49 10.11 10.29 19.16
CA VAL A 49 11.15 10.20 20.20
C VAL A 49 11.91 8.88 20.09
N ASP A 50 11.19 7.76 19.96
CA ASP A 50 11.81 6.46 19.78
C ASP A 50 12.67 6.42 18.50
N LEU A 51 12.18 7.00 17.39
CA LEU A 51 12.91 7.09 16.13
C LEU A 51 14.23 7.85 16.28
N ALA A 52 14.24 8.97 16.99
CA ALA A 52 15.46 9.75 17.20
C ALA A 52 16.55 8.92 17.90
N GLY A 53 16.17 8.07 18.86
CA GLY A 53 17.08 7.12 19.49
C GLY A 53 17.64 6.10 18.49
N ILE A 54 16.77 5.53 17.66
CA ILE A 54 17.16 4.56 16.62
C ILE A 54 18.09 5.20 15.58
N LEU A 55 17.81 6.43 15.14
CA LEU A 55 18.66 7.11 14.16
C LEU A 55 20.06 7.38 14.71
N LYS A 56 20.16 7.85 15.96
CA LYS A 56 21.47 8.04 16.61
C LYS A 56 22.25 6.72 16.73
N GLN A 57 21.56 5.61 16.98
CA GLN A 57 22.18 4.29 17.01
C GLN A 57 22.64 3.83 15.62
N PHE A 58 21.84 4.06 14.58
CA PHE A 58 22.24 3.79 13.20
C PHE A 58 23.45 4.63 12.81
N GLU A 59 23.45 5.94 13.08
CA GLU A 59 24.61 6.82 12.87
C GLU A 59 25.86 6.33 13.59
N SER A 60 25.72 5.88 14.84
CA SER A 60 26.84 5.32 15.61
C SER A 60 27.36 4.02 14.99
N SER A 61 26.46 3.16 14.51
CA SER A 61 26.79 1.94 13.78
C SER A 61 27.50 2.26 12.47
N GLU A 62 27.08 3.32 11.77
CA GLU A 62 27.68 3.76 10.51
C GLU A 62 29.11 4.22 10.68
N ALA A 63 29.34 5.12 11.65
CA ALA A 63 30.66 5.63 11.97
C ALA A 63 31.62 4.50 12.39
N TYR A 64 31.10 3.53 13.14
CA TYR A 64 31.86 2.35 13.53
C TYR A 64 32.26 1.48 12.33
N LEU A 65 31.29 1.16 11.46
CA LEU A 65 31.50 0.37 10.25
C LEU A 65 32.45 1.05 9.27
N GLU A 66 32.35 2.37 9.10
CA GLU A 66 33.28 3.16 8.29
C GLU A 66 34.71 3.12 8.87
N GLY A 67 34.86 3.23 10.20
CA GLY A 67 36.16 3.08 10.86
C GLY A 67 36.78 1.70 10.62
N LEU A 68 35.96 0.64 10.66
CA LEU A 68 36.36 -0.73 10.39
C LEU A 68 36.81 -0.95 8.95
N GLU A 69 36.03 -0.53 7.96
CA GLU A 69 36.37 -0.65 6.54
C GLU A 69 37.70 0.05 6.24
N ASN A 70 37.87 1.28 6.72
CA ASN A 70 39.12 2.03 6.57
C ASN A 70 40.32 1.34 7.21
N HIS A 71 40.12 0.62 8.32
CA HIS A 71 41.19 -0.14 8.96
C HIS A 71 41.61 -1.34 8.10
N LEU A 72 40.64 -2.15 7.66
CA LEU A 72 40.87 -3.33 6.82
C LEU A 72 41.60 -3.00 5.52
N ASP A 73 41.20 -1.90 4.88
CA ASP A 73 41.85 -1.42 3.64
C ASP A 73 43.32 -1.04 3.85
N ARG A 74 43.67 -0.55 5.05
CA ARG A 74 45.03 -0.06 5.37
C ARG A 74 45.97 -1.13 5.88
N THR A 75 45.50 -2.03 6.75
CA THR A 75 46.38 -2.95 7.49
C THR A 75 46.52 -4.32 6.82
N ARG A 76 45.62 -4.70 5.90
CA ARG A 76 45.48 -6.09 5.40
C ARG A 76 45.37 -7.13 6.53
N ASP A 77 45.12 -6.68 7.76
CA ASP A 77 45.02 -7.54 8.93
C ASP A 77 43.59 -8.08 8.99
N GLN A 78 43.44 -9.39 8.78
CA GLN A 78 42.15 -10.07 8.78
C GLN A 78 41.71 -10.47 10.20
N HIS A 79 42.55 -10.22 11.22
CA HIS A 79 42.23 -10.59 12.60
C HIS A 79 41.36 -9.54 13.28
N VAL A 80 40.10 -9.51 12.88
CA VAL A 80 39.06 -8.72 13.55
C VAL A 80 38.21 -9.63 14.43
N ASP A 81 38.14 -9.29 15.71
CA ASP A 81 37.44 -10.07 16.74
C ASP A 81 35.92 -10.11 16.47
N THR A 82 35.33 -11.29 16.60
CA THR A 82 33.89 -11.53 16.46
C THR A 82 33.03 -10.73 17.43
N THR A 83 33.60 -10.23 18.52
CA THR A 83 32.94 -9.29 19.46
C THR A 83 32.64 -7.92 18.85
N MET A 84 33.21 -7.58 17.69
CA MET A 84 32.98 -6.30 17.00
C MET A 84 31.56 -6.17 16.41
N ILE A 85 30.90 -7.29 16.10
CA ILE A 85 29.50 -7.27 15.62
C ILE A 85 28.53 -6.99 16.77
N ASP A 86 28.88 -7.35 18.00
CA ASP A 86 28.03 -7.12 19.18
C ASP A 86 27.82 -5.63 19.47
N TRP A 87 28.68 -4.75 18.93
CA TRP A 87 28.54 -3.29 19.01
C TRP A 87 27.42 -2.74 18.12
N ILE A 88 26.96 -3.53 17.15
CA ILE A 88 25.90 -3.14 16.22
C ILE A 88 24.58 -3.69 16.77
N ASN A 89 23.98 -2.93 17.68
CA ASN A 89 22.71 -3.29 18.30
C ASN A 89 21.54 -3.10 17.33
N LEU A 90 21.27 -4.12 16.51
CA LEU A 90 20.16 -4.12 15.55
C LEU A 90 18.82 -4.52 16.17
N ASN A 91 18.82 -5.01 17.42
CA ASN A 91 17.62 -5.49 18.11
C ASN A 91 16.66 -4.34 18.45
N GLU A 92 17.20 -3.17 18.78
CA GLU A 92 16.40 -1.97 19.01
C GLU A 92 15.65 -1.53 17.75
N GLY A 93 16.31 -1.58 16.58
CA GLY A 93 15.66 -1.34 15.30
C GLY A 93 14.50 -2.31 15.03
N SER A 94 14.67 -3.59 15.30
CA SER A 94 13.57 -4.59 15.21
C SER A 94 12.41 -4.26 16.17
N THR A 95 12.73 -3.88 17.40
CA THR A 95 11.74 -3.53 18.42
C THR A 95 10.94 -2.30 18.01
N PHE A 96 11.61 -1.28 17.47
CA PHE A 96 10.97 -0.10 16.92
C PHE A 96 10.05 -0.44 15.74
N LEU A 97 10.52 -1.22 14.76
CA LEU A 97 9.71 -1.66 13.62
C LEU A 97 8.46 -2.42 14.07
N ALA A 98 8.57 -3.28 15.08
CA ALA A 98 7.43 -3.98 15.67
C ALA A 98 6.42 -3.01 16.30
N LYS A 99 6.87 -1.98 17.02
CA LYS A 99 5.99 -0.92 17.57
C LYS A 99 5.24 -0.18 16.45
N VAL A 100 5.95 0.24 15.39
CA VAL A 100 5.35 0.92 14.23
C VAL A 100 4.33 0.01 13.54
N GLN A 101 4.67 -1.26 13.35
CA GLN A 101 3.78 -2.25 12.73
C GLN A 101 2.51 -2.48 13.54
N ILE A 102 2.60 -2.61 14.86
CA ILE A 102 1.44 -2.71 15.77
C ILE A 102 0.56 -1.48 15.61
N ARG A 103 1.17 -0.28 15.63
CA ARG A 103 0.43 0.98 15.50
C ARG A 103 -0.31 1.09 14.16
N ILE A 104 0.34 0.70 13.06
CA ILE A 104 -0.29 0.60 11.74
C ILE A 104 -1.49 -0.36 11.80
N GLY A 105 -1.31 -1.54 12.41
CA GLY A 105 -2.35 -2.55 12.54
C GLY A 105 -3.57 -2.08 13.33
N GLU A 106 -3.39 -1.26 14.38
CA GLU A 106 -4.46 -0.62 15.14
C GLU A 106 -5.21 0.42 14.30
N LEU A 107 -4.48 1.32 13.64
CA LEU A 107 -5.08 2.42 12.86
C LEU A 107 -5.79 1.90 11.60
N MET A 108 -5.27 0.85 10.97
CA MET A 108 -5.90 0.21 9.80
C MET A 108 -7.29 -0.36 10.07
N GLN A 109 -7.64 -0.64 11.33
CA GLN A 109 -8.95 -1.17 11.71
C GLN A 109 -10.00 -0.08 11.94
N THR A 110 -9.59 1.19 11.89
CA THR A 110 -10.50 2.31 12.10
C THR A 110 -11.21 2.67 10.79
N ASN A 111 -12.49 3.03 10.89
CA ASN A 111 -13.27 3.53 9.75
C ASN A 111 -13.17 5.06 9.61
N ASP A 112 -12.23 5.70 10.32
CA ASP A 112 -12.05 7.15 10.30
C ASP A 112 -11.08 7.53 9.18
N ILE A 113 -11.62 8.24 8.19
CA ILE A 113 -10.84 8.73 7.05
C ILE A 113 -9.73 9.71 7.46
N GLN A 114 -9.92 10.46 8.55
CA GLN A 114 -8.95 11.46 9.00
C GLN A 114 -7.65 10.82 9.50
N ILE A 115 -7.69 9.52 9.83
CA ILE A 115 -6.52 8.75 10.29
C ILE A 115 -5.65 8.30 9.09
N VAL A 116 -6.20 8.21 7.88
CA VAL A 116 -5.50 7.60 6.74
C VAL A 116 -4.22 8.34 6.33
N PRO A 117 -4.15 9.68 6.29
CA PRO A 117 -2.89 10.38 6.02
C PRO A 117 -1.78 9.99 7.00
N ARG A 118 -2.09 9.94 8.31
CA ARG A 118 -1.15 9.48 9.35
C ARG A 118 -0.73 8.03 9.15
N LEU A 119 -1.66 7.16 8.79
CA LEU A 119 -1.38 5.75 8.52
C LEU A 119 -0.40 5.59 7.35
N ILE A 120 -0.55 6.37 6.28
CA ILE A 120 0.38 6.37 5.14
C ILE A 120 1.79 6.78 5.59
N GLU A 121 1.91 7.84 6.39
CA GLU A 121 3.21 8.29 6.91
C GLU A 121 3.88 7.26 7.83
N LEU A 122 3.10 6.54 8.64
CA LEU A 122 3.64 5.44 9.45
C LEU A 122 4.14 4.27 8.60
N ILE A 123 3.45 3.94 7.50
CA ILE A 123 3.91 2.90 6.56
C ILE A 123 5.20 3.34 5.86
N LYS A 124 5.29 4.61 5.42
CA LYS A 124 6.54 5.17 4.88
C LYS A 124 7.68 5.06 5.90
N LEU A 125 7.41 5.45 7.15
CA LEU A 125 8.40 5.35 8.23
C LEU A 125 8.88 3.91 8.43
N TYR A 126 7.96 2.95 8.47
CA TYR A 126 8.30 1.53 8.54
C TYR A 126 9.23 1.12 7.40
N VAL A 127 8.87 1.45 6.15
CA VAL A 127 9.67 1.13 4.96
C VAL A 127 11.07 1.75 5.05
N CYS A 128 11.16 3.03 5.39
CA CYS A 128 12.43 3.75 5.49
C CYS A 128 13.33 3.17 6.58
N THR A 129 12.79 2.89 7.76
CA THR A 129 13.56 2.30 8.85
C THR A 129 14.01 0.87 8.52
N THR A 130 13.16 0.05 7.89
CA THR A 130 13.56 -1.29 7.43
C THR A 130 14.68 -1.21 6.38
N PHE A 131 14.64 -0.22 5.49
CA PHE A 131 15.69 0.00 4.50
C PHE A 131 17.03 0.36 5.16
N LEU A 132 17.04 1.31 6.10
CA LEU A 132 18.24 1.72 6.83
C LEU A 132 18.86 0.53 7.55
N LYS A 133 18.06 -0.17 8.35
CA LYS A 133 18.49 -1.36 9.09
C LYS A 133 19.05 -2.45 8.18
N SER A 134 18.38 -2.73 7.06
CA SER A 134 18.84 -3.72 6.07
C SER A 134 20.19 -3.34 5.49
N THR A 135 20.43 -2.04 5.28
CA THR A 135 21.69 -1.55 4.71
C THR A 135 22.85 -1.75 5.68
N ILE A 136 22.65 -1.45 6.97
CA ILE A 136 23.63 -1.73 8.03
C ILE A 136 23.97 -3.22 8.06
N MET A 137 22.95 -4.09 8.09
CA MET A 137 23.14 -5.55 8.08
C MET A 137 23.95 -6.05 6.87
N LEU A 138 23.71 -5.46 5.69
CA LEU A 138 24.44 -5.83 4.48
C LEU A 138 25.91 -5.41 4.55
N ARG A 139 26.22 -4.23 5.09
CA ARG A 139 27.61 -3.81 5.30
C ARG A 139 28.33 -4.72 6.29
N VAL A 140 27.69 -5.08 7.40
CA VAL A 140 28.24 -6.08 8.34
C VAL A 140 28.54 -7.39 7.63
N CYS A 141 27.61 -7.87 6.79
CA CYS A 141 27.82 -9.05 5.95
C CYS A 141 29.05 -8.93 5.05
N CYS A 142 29.23 -7.79 4.38
CA CYS A 142 30.34 -7.56 3.45
C CYS A 142 31.68 -7.55 4.20
N ILE A 143 31.74 -6.83 5.32
CA ILE A 143 32.93 -6.77 6.19
C ILE A 143 33.26 -8.16 6.75
N ALA A 144 32.26 -8.92 7.21
CA ALA A 144 32.49 -10.27 7.72
C ALA A 144 33.04 -11.22 6.64
N GLN A 145 32.70 -11.01 5.36
CA GLN A 145 33.22 -11.82 4.25
C GLN A 145 34.70 -11.56 3.95
N THR A 146 35.23 -10.37 4.23
CA THR A 146 36.63 -10.03 3.92
C THR A 146 37.62 -10.52 4.98
N MET A 147 37.15 -10.84 6.18
CA MET A 147 37.98 -11.15 7.36
C MET A 147 38.42 -12.62 7.49
N ASP A 148 38.21 -13.47 6.48
CA ASP A 148 38.41 -14.95 6.56
C ASP A 148 37.67 -15.63 7.74
N SER A 149 36.85 -14.86 8.44
CA SER A 149 36.14 -15.16 9.67
C SER A 149 34.71 -15.59 9.34
N LYS A 150 34.52 -16.91 9.45
CA LYS A 150 33.27 -17.62 9.78
C LYS A 150 32.09 -17.33 8.86
N SER A 151 31.95 -18.19 7.85
CA SER A 151 30.71 -18.50 7.13
C SER A 151 29.45 -18.54 8.03
N LEU A 152 29.59 -18.86 9.31
CA LEU A 152 28.54 -18.84 10.33
C LEU A 152 27.93 -17.44 10.57
N ILE A 153 28.74 -16.37 10.64
CA ILE A 153 28.24 -14.99 10.86
C ILE A 153 27.45 -14.53 9.65
N VAL A 154 28.03 -14.68 8.45
CA VAL A 154 27.39 -14.37 7.18
C VAL A 154 26.09 -15.16 7.01
N SER A 155 26.10 -16.45 7.36
CA SER A 155 24.91 -17.30 7.37
C SER A 155 23.86 -16.81 8.37
N GLY A 156 24.28 -16.43 9.58
CA GLY A 156 23.42 -15.87 10.61
C GLY A 156 22.70 -14.60 10.15
N ILE A 157 23.44 -13.62 9.61
CA ILE A 157 22.87 -12.37 9.12
C ILE A 157 21.94 -12.63 7.92
N LYS A 158 22.33 -13.50 6.98
CA LYS A 158 21.45 -13.92 5.87
C LYS A 158 20.13 -14.51 6.38
N ASN A 159 20.17 -15.34 7.42
CA ASN A 159 18.97 -15.90 8.02
C ASN A 159 18.09 -14.83 8.66
N VAL A 160 18.67 -13.81 9.30
CA VAL A 160 17.93 -12.68 9.86
C VAL A 160 17.25 -11.88 8.75
N ILE A 161 17.99 -11.48 7.71
CA ILE A 161 17.45 -10.75 6.55
C ILE A 161 16.30 -11.53 5.91
N ASN A 162 16.47 -12.84 5.68
CA ASN A 162 15.44 -13.68 5.08
C ASN A 162 14.17 -13.75 5.95
N LYS A 163 14.33 -13.87 7.28
CA LYS A 163 13.18 -13.87 8.20
C LYS A 163 12.46 -12.52 8.21
N GLU A 164 13.19 -11.42 8.13
CA GLU A 164 12.62 -10.07 8.06
C GLU A 164 11.85 -9.86 6.76
N GLN A 165 12.42 -10.24 5.62
CA GLN A 165 11.71 -10.20 4.33
C GLN A 165 10.40 -11.00 4.35
N GLN A 166 10.40 -12.18 4.99
CA GLN A 166 9.17 -12.96 5.17
C GLN A 166 8.16 -12.25 6.08
N SER A 167 8.62 -11.57 7.12
CA SER A 167 7.78 -10.76 8.01
C SER A 167 7.18 -9.56 7.26
N ASP A 168 8.01 -8.82 6.51
CA ASP A 168 7.59 -7.70 5.67
C ASP A 168 6.53 -8.16 4.67
N ARG A 169 6.77 -9.27 3.96
CA ARG A 169 5.81 -9.83 3.01
C ARG A 169 4.47 -10.14 3.68
N LYS A 170 4.48 -10.76 4.86
CA LYS A 170 3.25 -11.03 5.62
C LYS A 170 2.52 -9.74 6.01
N PHE A 171 3.26 -8.71 6.40
CA PHE A 171 2.70 -7.41 6.76
C PHE A 171 2.04 -6.71 5.57
N PHE A 172 2.71 -6.68 4.41
CA PHE A 172 2.21 -6.05 3.18
C PHE A 172 1.23 -6.92 2.38
N LYS A 173 1.00 -8.18 2.77
CA LYS A 173 0.05 -9.09 2.07
C LYS A 173 -1.37 -8.52 1.96
N CYS A 174 -1.77 -7.64 2.86
CA CYS A 174 -3.08 -7.00 2.80
C CYS A 174 -3.33 -6.18 1.52
N PHE A 175 -2.28 -5.72 0.83
CA PHE A 175 -2.42 -5.00 -0.44
C PHE A 175 -2.79 -5.91 -1.63
N GLU A 176 -2.59 -7.23 -1.50
CA GLU A 176 -3.04 -8.21 -2.51
C GLU A 176 -4.52 -8.53 -2.34
N GLN A 177 -4.96 -8.64 -1.08
CA GLN A 177 -6.28 -9.10 -0.69
C GLN A 177 -6.87 -8.13 0.35
N PRO A 178 -7.51 -7.04 -0.12
CA PRO A 178 -8.23 -6.12 0.76
C PRO A 178 -9.29 -6.85 1.60
N THR A 179 -9.44 -6.42 2.85
CA THR A 179 -10.46 -6.88 3.79
C THR A 179 -11.41 -5.74 4.15
N TYR A 180 -12.66 -6.06 4.51
CA TYR A 180 -13.70 -5.06 4.78
C TYR A 180 -13.32 -4.06 5.87
N ASN A 181 -12.71 -4.54 6.95
CA ASN A 181 -12.24 -3.69 8.05
C ASN A 181 -11.12 -2.72 7.68
N ARG A 182 -10.59 -2.79 6.45
CA ARG A 182 -9.56 -1.90 5.91
C ARG A 182 -10.05 -1.12 4.68
N ALA A 183 -11.35 -1.20 4.35
CA ALA A 183 -11.91 -0.60 3.15
C ALA A 183 -11.63 0.90 3.05
N VAL A 184 -11.72 1.64 4.17
CA VAL A 184 -11.46 3.09 4.21
C VAL A 184 -10.00 3.41 3.85
N PHE A 185 -9.04 2.62 4.34
CA PHE A 185 -7.64 2.77 3.96
C PHE A 185 -7.46 2.57 2.44
N PHE A 186 -8.00 1.48 1.89
CA PHE A 186 -7.91 1.20 0.45
C PHE A 186 -8.66 2.23 -0.41
N ALA A 187 -9.73 2.83 0.11
CA ALA A 187 -10.42 3.92 -0.56
C ALA A 187 -9.52 5.16 -0.74
N CYS A 188 -8.64 5.44 0.21
CA CYS A 188 -7.77 6.62 0.16
C CYS A 188 -6.37 6.32 -0.39
N PHE A 189 -5.86 5.09 -0.24
CA PHE A 189 -4.49 4.75 -0.63
C PHE A 189 -4.35 4.60 -2.15
N ASN A 190 -3.59 5.48 -2.79
CA ASN A 190 -3.32 5.43 -4.22
C ASN A 190 -1.88 4.94 -4.46
N PRO A 191 -1.69 3.77 -5.11
CA PRO A 191 -0.38 3.29 -5.49
C PRO A 191 0.47 4.32 -6.27
N SER A 192 -0.14 5.11 -7.17
CA SER A 192 0.57 6.13 -7.96
C SER A 192 1.16 7.28 -7.15
N GLU A 193 0.61 7.54 -5.96
CA GLU A 193 1.05 8.62 -5.06
C GLU A 193 2.03 8.10 -3.99
N ASN A 194 2.23 6.78 -3.92
CA ASN A 194 2.95 6.10 -2.85
C ASN A 194 4.01 5.13 -3.39
N ASP A 195 4.76 5.56 -4.41
CA ASP A 195 5.75 4.74 -5.13
C ASP A 195 6.78 4.06 -4.20
N LEU A 196 7.19 4.70 -3.10
CA LEU A 196 8.09 4.10 -2.11
C LEU A 196 7.49 2.82 -1.51
N ILE A 197 6.25 2.92 -1.02
CA ILE A 197 5.53 1.82 -0.40
C ILE A 197 5.31 0.71 -1.42
N VAL A 198 4.87 1.08 -2.62
CA VAL A 198 4.59 0.13 -3.71
C VAL A 198 5.87 -0.61 -4.13
N SER A 199 6.97 0.10 -4.33
CA SER A 199 8.24 -0.49 -4.75
C SER A 199 8.82 -1.41 -3.69
N PHE A 200 8.78 -0.99 -2.42
CA PHE A 200 9.22 -1.83 -1.31
C PHE A 200 8.37 -3.10 -1.17
N ALA A 201 7.04 -2.99 -1.20
CA ALA A 201 6.18 -4.15 -1.10
C ALA A 201 6.37 -5.12 -2.29
N LYS A 202 6.54 -4.59 -3.51
CA LYS A 202 6.85 -5.41 -4.70
C LYS A 202 8.18 -6.16 -4.57
N SER A 203 9.23 -5.54 -4.01
CA SER A 203 10.50 -6.24 -3.73
C SER A 203 10.43 -7.25 -2.59
N ARG A 204 9.29 -7.31 -1.89
CA ARG A 204 8.93 -8.38 -0.95
C ARG A 204 8.00 -9.42 -1.58
N GLY A 205 7.80 -9.37 -2.90
CA GLY A 205 6.96 -10.29 -3.65
C GLY A 205 5.46 -10.06 -3.45
N VAL A 206 5.05 -8.83 -3.11
CA VAL A 206 3.64 -8.44 -2.96
C VAL A 206 3.09 -7.91 -4.28
N GLN A 207 1.97 -8.47 -4.73
CA GLN A 207 1.28 -8.02 -5.93
C GLN A 207 0.07 -7.15 -5.56
N PHE A 208 0.16 -5.85 -5.85
CA PHE A 208 -0.98 -4.95 -5.66
C PHE A 208 -2.13 -5.33 -6.59
N GLN A 209 -3.35 -5.30 -6.06
CA GLN A 209 -4.56 -5.50 -6.85
C GLN A 209 -4.65 -4.48 -7.99
N SER A 210 -4.70 -4.95 -9.23
CA SER A 210 -5.12 -4.18 -10.40
C SER A 210 -6.37 -4.80 -11.00
N LEU A 211 -7.44 -4.01 -11.11
CA LEU A 211 -8.74 -4.44 -11.64
C LEU A 211 -8.91 -4.07 -13.11
N ARG A 212 -7.90 -3.48 -13.75
CA ARG A 212 -8.00 -3.03 -15.14
C ARG A 212 -8.32 -4.19 -16.08
N ASP A 213 -7.53 -5.25 -16.06
CA ASP A 213 -7.75 -6.40 -16.94
C ASP A 213 -9.08 -7.10 -16.65
N GLU A 214 -9.59 -6.98 -15.43
CA GLU A 214 -10.87 -7.57 -15.02
C GLU A 214 -12.07 -6.75 -15.49
N LEU A 215 -12.01 -5.41 -15.41
CA LEU A 215 -13.15 -4.51 -15.55
C LEU A 215 -13.11 -3.61 -16.80
N ASP A 216 -11.93 -3.17 -17.24
CA ASP A 216 -11.80 -2.15 -18.29
C ASP A 216 -12.39 -2.62 -19.63
N GLY A 217 -13.22 -1.77 -20.24
CA GLY A 217 -13.92 -2.04 -21.49
C GLY A 217 -15.01 -3.12 -21.40
N LYS A 218 -15.37 -3.57 -20.20
CA LYS A 218 -16.40 -4.59 -19.96
C LYS A 218 -17.62 -3.98 -19.28
N HIS A 219 -18.77 -4.64 -19.46
CA HIS A 219 -20.00 -4.30 -18.76
C HIS A 219 -20.37 -5.33 -17.72
N PHE A 220 -20.99 -4.84 -16.64
CA PHE A 220 -21.49 -5.68 -15.56
C PHE A 220 -22.84 -5.17 -15.08
N ALA A 221 -23.71 -6.10 -14.69
CA ALA A 221 -24.83 -5.80 -13.83
C ALA A 221 -24.34 -5.73 -12.37
N LEU A 222 -24.79 -4.72 -11.63
CA LEU A 222 -24.35 -4.50 -10.24
C LEU A 222 -25.45 -4.94 -9.29
N ARG A 223 -25.14 -5.89 -8.42
CA ARG A 223 -26.11 -6.48 -7.50
C ARG A 223 -25.69 -6.34 -6.05
N PRO A 224 -26.53 -5.80 -5.15
CA PRO A 224 -26.19 -5.73 -3.74
C PRO A 224 -26.26 -7.14 -3.12
N GLN A 225 -25.29 -7.46 -2.27
CA GLN A 225 -25.20 -8.77 -1.63
C GLN A 225 -26.40 -9.04 -0.72
N LYS A 226 -26.87 -8.03 0.02
CA LYS A 226 -27.99 -8.17 0.96
C LYS A 226 -29.32 -8.50 0.27
N TRP A 227 -29.52 -8.02 -0.95
CA TRP A 227 -30.75 -8.23 -1.72
C TRP A 227 -30.43 -8.76 -3.12
N PRO A 228 -30.13 -10.08 -3.22
CA PRO A 228 -29.64 -10.70 -4.45
C PRO A 228 -30.69 -10.81 -5.58
N MET A 229 -31.91 -10.33 -5.36
CA MET A 229 -32.94 -10.26 -6.42
C MET A 229 -33.02 -8.87 -7.06
N TYR A 230 -32.18 -7.92 -6.62
CA TYR A 230 -32.17 -6.56 -7.10
C TYR A 230 -30.94 -6.29 -7.94
N TRP A 231 -31.06 -5.44 -8.94
CA TRP A 231 -29.94 -4.93 -9.72
C TRP A 231 -30.00 -3.41 -9.77
N ALA A 232 -28.85 -2.77 -9.61
CA ALA A 232 -28.73 -1.33 -9.83
C ALA A 232 -29.05 -1.04 -11.30
N ILE A 233 -29.82 0.02 -11.50
CA ILE A 233 -30.14 0.58 -12.81
C ILE A 233 -29.96 2.09 -12.75
N MET A 234 -29.60 2.67 -13.88
CA MET A 234 -29.79 4.11 -14.10
C MET A 234 -31.20 4.31 -14.65
N SER A 235 -31.94 5.31 -14.17
CA SER A 235 -33.27 5.59 -14.70
C SER A 235 -33.19 6.54 -15.91
N CYS A 236 -34.18 6.45 -16.79
CA CYS A 236 -34.36 7.35 -17.93
C CYS A 236 -34.94 8.72 -17.53
N ASN A 237 -35.14 8.98 -16.24
CA ASN A 237 -35.74 10.24 -15.81
C ASN A 237 -34.73 11.39 -16.01
N PRO A 238 -35.19 12.66 -16.04
CA PRO A 238 -34.30 13.81 -16.26
C PRO A 238 -33.17 13.95 -15.23
N TRP A 239 -33.24 13.20 -14.12
CA TRP A 239 -32.28 13.24 -13.03
C TRP A 239 -31.32 12.05 -13.03
N GLY A 240 -31.47 11.09 -13.95
CA GLY A 240 -30.64 9.90 -14.07
C GLY A 240 -30.53 9.08 -12.79
N THR A 241 -31.56 9.01 -11.95
CA THR A 241 -31.45 8.37 -10.62
C THR A 241 -30.88 6.96 -10.70
N ILE A 242 -29.86 6.67 -9.87
CA ILE A 242 -29.41 5.30 -9.65
C ILE A 242 -30.23 4.70 -8.52
N TRP A 243 -30.85 3.56 -8.78
CA TRP A 243 -31.62 2.80 -7.81
C TRP A 243 -31.59 1.32 -8.20
N SER A 244 -31.98 0.43 -7.30
CA SER A 244 -31.99 -1.01 -7.55
C SER A 244 -33.42 -1.53 -7.69
N THR A 245 -33.66 -2.44 -8.63
CA THR A 245 -34.99 -3.03 -8.89
C THR A 245 -34.91 -4.53 -9.13
N GLN A 246 -36.00 -5.25 -8.84
CA GLN A 246 -36.17 -6.67 -9.22
C GLN A 246 -36.70 -6.84 -10.65
N SER A 247 -37.33 -5.80 -11.18
CA SER A 247 -38.05 -5.84 -12.46
C SER A 247 -37.60 -4.67 -13.32
N PRO A 248 -36.42 -4.76 -13.97
CA PRO A 248 -35.95 -3.71 -14.86
C PRO A 248 -36.87 -3.61 -16.08
N TYR A 249 -37.11 -2.38 -16.55
CA TYR A 249 -37.93 -2.14 -17.74
C TYR A 249 -37.24 -2.61 -19.04
N ASP A 250 -35.90 -2.54 -19.08
CA ASP A 250 -35.06 -3.03 -20.18
C ASP A 250 -33.83 -3.73 -19.58
N ARG A 251 -33.45 -4.89 -20.12
CA ARG A 251 -32.22 -5.58 -19.70
C ARG A 251 -30.98 -4.72 -19.89
N LYS A 252 -30.95 -3.84 -20.90
CA LYS A 252 -29.81 -2.93 -21.11
C LYS A 252 -29.60 -1.93 -19.98
N SER A 253 -30.65 -1.61 -19.21
CA SER A 253 -30.56 -0.67 -18.09
C SER A 253 -29.81 -1.25 -16.89
N LEU A 254 -29.63 -2.58 -16.85
CA LEU A 254 -28.92 -3.30 -15.79
C LEU A 254 -27.41 -3.12 -15.87
N TYR A 255 -26.90 -2.90 -17.08
CA TYR A 255 -25.48 -3.01 -17.36
C TYR A 255 -24.79 -1.65 -17.32
N PHE A 256 -23.58 -1.65 -16.77
CA PHE A 256 -22.70 -0.51 -16.73
C PHE A 256 -21.35 -0.87 -17.35
N ASP A 257 -20.87 -0.06 -18.29
CA ASP A 257 -19.53 -0.16 -18.85
C ASP A 257 -18.51 0.49 -17.89
N PHE A 258 -17.39 -0.19 -17.65
CA PHE A 258 -16.29 0.32 -16.84
C PHE A 258 -15.15 0.79 -17.74
N GLN A 259 -14.68 2.02 -17.51
CA GLN A 259 -13.54 2.60 -18.23
C GLN A 259 -12.46 2.98 -17.24
N SER A 260 -11.30 2.31 -17.30
CA SER A 260 -10.18 2.59 -16.42
C SER A 260 -9.60 3.99 -16.66
N LEU A 261 -9.27 4.67 -15.56
CA LEU A 261 -8.63 5.99 -15.56
C LEU A 261 -7.13 5.93 -15.24
N SER A 262 -6.69 4.85 -14.58
CA SER A 262 -5.30 4.62 -14.18
C SER A 262 -5.01 3.12 -14.17
N GLU A 263 -3.81 2.74 -14.57
CA GLU A 263 -3.37 1.34 -14.54
C GLU A 263 -3.19 0.79 -13.12
N LYS A 264 -2.93 1.69 -12.15
CA LYS A 264 -2.46 1.31 -10.81
C LYS A 264 -3.48 1.56 -9.69
N ASP A 265 -4.40 2.50 -9.85
CA ASP A 265 -5.18 3.04 -8.71
C ASP A 265 -6.62 2.54 -8.63
N ASN A 266 -7.04 1.67 -9.57
CA ASN A 266 -8.38 1.11 -9.66
C ASN A 266 -9.50 2.18 -9.68
N TYR A 267 -9.22 3.33 -10.30
CA TYR A 267 -10.23 4.33 -10.63
C TYR A 267 -10.85 4.05 -12.00
N PHE A 268 -12.17 4.14 -12.06
CA PHE A 268 -12.96 3.90 -13.25
C PHE A 268 -14.04 4.97 -13.42
N LEU A 269 -14.37 5.29 -14.67
CA LEU A 269 -15.67 5.85 -14.98
C LEU A 269 -16.66 4.69 -15.14
N VAL A 270 -17.83 4.84 -14.53
CA VAL A 270 -18.92 3.85 -14.62
C VAL A 270 -20.01 4.45 -15.48
N LYS A 271 -20.23 3.87 -16.65
CA LYS A 271 -21.04 4.43 -17.72
C LYS A 271 -22.28 3.58 -17.95
N SER A 272 -23.42 4.19 -18.25
CA SER A 272 -24.60 3.42 -18.61
C SER A 272 -24.40 2.71 -19.96
N PHE A 273 -24.72 1.41 -20.00
CA PHE A 273 -24.75 0.65 -21.25
C PHE A 273 -25.90 1.10 -22.16
N GLN A 274 -27.05 1.44 -21.57
CA GLN A 274 -28.22 1.92 -22.30
C GLN A 274 -28.04 3.37 -22.81
N TRP A 275 -27.62 4.29 -21.93
CA TRP A 275 -27.41 5.69 -22.28
C TRP A 275 -25.92 5.97 -22.42
N LYS A 276 -25.39 5.74 -23.63
CA LYS A 276 -23.95 5.77 -23.97
C LYS A 276 -23.25 7.12 -23.76
N THR A 277 -23.91 8.18 -23.32
CA THR A 277 -23.27 9.45 -22.95
C THR A 277 -23.34 9.72 -21.46
N TRP A 278 -24.00 8.85 -20.69
CA TRP A 278 -24.30 9.04 -19.28
C TRP A 278 -23.39 8.23 -18.37
N TYR A 279 -22.93 8.87 -17.29
CA TYR A 279 -22.03 8.29 -16.30
C TYR A 279 -22.64 8.39 -14.92
N MET A 280 -22.41 7.35 -14.11
CA MET A 280 -22.75 7.34 -12.70
C MET A 280 -21.81 8.27 -11.94
N PHE A 281 -22.38 9.11 -11.09
CA PHE A 281 -21.65 10.00 -10.19
C PHE A 281 -22.41 10.16 -8.87
N MET A 282 -21.71 10.64 -7.85
CA MET A 282 -22.31 10.96 -6.56
C MET A 282 -22.66 12.45 -6.51
N LYS A 283 -23.93 12.75 -6.26
CA LYS A 283 -24.49 14.09 -6.10
C LYS A 283 -24.67 14.43 -4.62
N ASP A 284 -24.36 15.66 -4.24
CA ASP A 284 -24.62 16.25 -2.92
C ASP A 284 -24.13 15.35 -1.76
N THR A 285 -22.99 14.68 -1.98
CA THR A 285 -22.25 13.84 -1.02
C THR A 285 -22.90 12.50 -0.61
N ALA A 286 -24.05 12.11 -1.19
CA ALA A 286 -24.69 10.83 -0.84
C ALA A 286 -25.57 10.20 -1.93
N SER A 287 -26.26 10.99 -2.76
CA SER A 287 -27.18 10.43 -3.76
C SER A 287 -26.44 9.97 -5.00
N LEU A 288 -26.70 8.77 -5.52
CA LEU A 288 -26.12 8.36 -6.80
C LEU A 288 -27.04 8.76 -7.96
N ARG A 289 -26.47 9.39 -8.98
CA ARG A 289 -27.17 9.91 -10.17
C ARG A 289 -26.38 9.60 -11.43
N GLY A 290 -27.05 9.72 -12.56
CA GLY A 290 -26.48 9.73 -13.90
C GLY A 290 -26.36 11.17 -14.38
N LYS A 291 -25.26 11.50 -15.05
CA LYS A 291 -25.14 12.76 -15.81
C LYS A 291 -24.58 12.50 -17.18
N GLU A 292 -25.05 13.28 -18.15
CA GLU A 292 -24.48 13.29 -19.49
C GLU A 292 -23.09 13.95 -19.48
N GLY A 293 -22.16 13.36 -20.25
CA GLY A 293 -20.77 13.82 -20.31
C GLY A 293 -19.90 13.26 -19.20
N LYS A 294 -18.58 13.33 -19.40
CA LYS A 294 -17.60 12.77 -18.47
C LYS A 294 -17.65 13.54 -17.12
N PRO A 295 -17.85 12.84 -15.98
CA PRO A 295 -17.82 13.46 -14.67
C PRO A 295 -16.41 13.88 -14.25
N GLY A 296 -16.34 14.70 -13.19
CA GLY A 296 -15.09 15.00 -12.50
C GLY A 296 -14.85 13.96 -11.41
N ALA A 297 -14.12 14.34 -10.36
CA ALA A 297 -13.80 13.48 -9.21
C ALA A 297 -15.05 12.87 -8.53
N ASP A 298 -16.21 13.49 -8.68
CA ASP A 298 -17.53 13.03 -8.22
C ASP A 298 -18.07 11.80 -8.97
N GLY A 299 -17.51 11.44 -10.12
CA GLY A 299 -17.84 10.23 -10.87
C GLY A 299 -16.63 9.41 -11.30
N GLU A 300 -15.46 9.68 -10.72
CA GLU A 300 -14.31 8.77 -10.76
C GLU A 300 -14.41 7.79 -9.61
N TRP A 301 -14.84 6.57 -9.90
CA TRP A 301 -15.11 5.54 -8.89
C TRP A 301 -13.87 4.72 -8.61
N LYS A 302 -13.42 4.71 -7.36
CA LYS A 302 -12.46 3.74 -6.88
C LYS A 302 -13.18 2.43 -6.61
N ILE A 303 -12.73 1.37 -7.23
CA ILE A 303 -13.29 0.02 -7.06
C ILE A 303 -12.31 -0.80 -6.23
N ILE A 304 -12.81 -1.42 -5.16
CA ILE A 304 -12.06 -2.29 -4.26
C ILE A 304 -12.68 -3.67 -4.34
N LYS A 305 -11.89 -4.69 -4.71
CA LYS A 305 -12.32 -6.09 -4.68
C LYS A 305 -11.78 -6.78 -3.45
N PHE A 306 -12.65 -7.46 -2.71
CA PHE A 306 -12.29 -8.21 -1.51
C PHE A 306 -11.94 -9.66 -1.82
N GLU A 307 -11.35 -10.35 -0.86
CA GLU A 307 -10.88 -11.74 -0.99
C GLU A 307 -11.98 -12.71 -1.47
N ASP A 308 -13.24 -12.48 -1.07
CA ASP A 308 -14.39 -13.29 -1.47
C ASP A 308 -14.99 -12.91 -2.84
N GLY A 309 -14.36 -11.99 -3.58
CA GLY A 309 -14.77 -11.58 -4.91
C GLY A 309 -15.87 -10.52 -4.95
N ARG A 310 -16.35 -10.02 -3.80
CA ARG A 310 -17.28 -8.88 -3.74
C ARG A 310 -16.55 -7.56 -3.88
N TYR A 311 -17.30 -6.52 -4.20
CA TYR A 311 -16.79 -5.18 -4.48
C TYR A 311 -17.39 -4.13 -3.55
N MET A 312 -16.60 -3.10 -3.24
CA MET A 312 -17.10 -1.83 -2.75
C MET A 312 -16.60 -0.72 -3.67
N MET A 313 -17.36 0.37 -3.73
CA MET A 313 -17.03 1.50 -4.58
C MET A 313 -17.34 2.82 -3.89
N CYS A 314 -16.41 3.77 -4.03
CA CYS A 314 -16.55 5.15 -3.58
C CYS A 314 -16.00 6.07 -4.67
N THR A 315 -16.28 7.37 -4.60
CA THR A 315 -15.73 8.33 -5.57
C THR A 315 -14.39 8.88 -5.09
N ARG A 316 -13.59 9.45 -6.01
CA ARG A 316 -12.37 10.17 -5.67
C ARG A 316 -12.64 11.40 -4.80
N GLU A 317 -13.74 12.10 -5.06
CA GLU A 317 -14.16 13.30 -4.30
C GLU A 317 -14.47 12.97 -2.84
N TRP A 318 -15.12 11.84 -2.57
CA TRP A 318 -15.49 11.41 -1.22
C TRP A 318 -14.99 10.00 -0.93
N PRO A 319 -13.67 9.82 -0.73
CA PRO A 319 -13.14 8.53 -0.34
C PRO A 319 -13.77 8.08 0.98
N GLY A 320 -13.97 6.78 1.16
CA GLY A 320 -14.61 6.22 2.36
C GLY A 320 -16.13 6.36 2.43
N LYS A 321 -16.78 7.11 1.51
CA LYS A 321 -18.23 7.05 1.31
C LYS A 321 -18.59 5.98 0.28
N PHE A 322 -19.03 4.82 0.76
CA PHE A 322 -19.27 3.68 -0.10
C PHE A 322 -20.72 3.62 -0.57
N ALA A 323 -20.91 3.33 -1.85
CA ALA A 323 -22.24 3.10 -2.42
C ALA A 323 -22.88 1.85 -1.81
N TYR A 324 -24.15 1.94 -1.43
CA TYR A 324 -24.94 0.85 -0.88
C TYR A 324 -26.42 1.02 -1.23
N MET A 325 -27.14 -0.09 -1.28
CA MET A 325 -28.60 -0.05 -1.33
C MET A 325 -29.12 0.17 0.10
N LYS A 326 -29.94 1.20 0.31
CA LYS A 326 -30.38 1.60 1.64
C LYS A 326 -31.46 0.66 2.20
N ASP A 327 -32.45 0.34 1.36
CA ASP A 327 -33.57 -0.52 1.71
C ASP A 327 -34.18 -1.19 0.47
N ALA A 328 -34.91 -2.29 0.70
CA ALA A 328 -35.58 -3.06 -0.35
C ALA A 328 -36.91 -2.45 -0.82
N MET A 329 -37.51 -1.56 -0.04
CA MET A 329 -38.82 -1.00 -0.36
C MET A 329 -38.72 -0.01 -1.52
N LEU A 330 -37.73 0.88 -1.47
CA LEU A 330 -37.50 1.91 -2.48
C LEU A 330 -36.39 1.54 -3.45
N GLY A 331 -35.52 0.60 -3.06
CA GLY A 331 -34.33 0.28 -3.84
C GLY A 331 -33.35 1.44 -3.94
N GLU A 332 -33.43 2.42 -3.05
CA GLU A 332 -32.61 3.62 -3.11
C GLU A 332 -31.12 3.23 -2.99
N VAL A 333 -30.30 3.71 -3.94
CA VAL A 333 -28.85 3.54 -3.88
C VAL A 333 -28.23 4.89 -3.51
N VAL A 334 -27.54 4.89 -2.38
CA VAL A 334 -26.89 6.07 -1.80
C VAL A 334 -25.48 5.71 -1.37
N ALA A 335 -24.72 6.68 -0.87
CA ALA A 335 -23.41 6.48 -0.29
C ALA A 335 -23.34 7.09 1.11
N ASP A 336 -22.61 6.44 1.99
CA ASP A 336 -22.36 6.92 3.35
C ASP A 336 -20.99 6.41 3.84
N TYR A 337 -20.46 7.02 4.90
CA TYR A 337 -19.16 6.67 5.43
C TYR A 337 -19.14 5.25 6.02
N GLY A 338 -18.02 4.57 5.75
CA GLY A 338 -17.69 3.26 6.29
C GLY A 338 -18.44 2.11 5.61
N ASP A 339 -18.07 0.90 6.02
CA ASP A 339 -18.70 -0.32 5.52
C ASP A 339 -20.13 -0.49 6.07
N ARG A 340 -21.10 -0.66 5.18
CA ARG A 340 -22.53 -0.93 5.49
C ARG A 340 -22.84 -2.43 5.53
N GLY A 341 -21.80 -3.26 5.56
CA GLY A 341 -21.86 -4.71 5.43
C GLY A 341 -22.48 -5.12 4.11
N ASN A 342 -23.24 -6.21 4.12
CA ASN A 342 -23.83 -6.79 2.91
C ASN A 342 -24.69 -5.81 2.07
N ALA A 343 -25.16 -4.69 2.62
CA ALA A 343 -25.89 -3.68 1.86
C ALA A 343 -24.97 -2.87 0.90
N GLY A 344 -23.70 -2.67 1.29
CA GLY A 344 -22.68 -1.95 0.52
C GLY A 344 -21.72 -2.85 -0.25
N HIS A 345 -21.85 -4.17 -0.10
CA HIS A 345 -21.07 -5.13 -0.87
C HIS A 345 -21.80 -5.45 -2.17
N TRP A 346 -21.12 -5.30 -3.29
CA TRP A 346 -21.66 -5.50 -4.63
C TRP A 346 -21.09 -6.76 -5.27
N ILE A 347 -21.90 -7.44 -6.07
CA ILE A 347 -21.49 -8.48 -7.00
C ILE A 347 -21.56 -7.89 -8.39
N PHE A 348 -20.48 -8.04 -9.15
CA PHE A 348 -20.41 -7.63 -10.55
C PHE A 348 -20.68 -8.86 -11.41
N GLU A 349 -21.87 -8.90 -12.02
CA GLU A 349 -22.37 -10.03 -12.81
C GLU A 349 -22.19 -9.73 -14.31
N LYS A 350 -21.61 -10.68 -15.06
CA LYS A 350 -21.30 -10.52 -16.48
C LYS A 350 -22.54 -10.62 -17.37
#